data_AF-A0A660HU50-F1
#
_entry.id   AF-A0A660HU50-F1
#
_cell.length_a   1.000
_cell.length_b   1.000
_cell.length_c   1.000
_cell.angle_alpha   90.00
_cell.angle_beta   90.00
_cell.angle_gamma   90.00
#
_symmetry.space_group_name_H-M   'P 1'
#
loop_
_entity.id
_entity.type
_entity.pdbx_description
1 polymer ?
#
loop_
_entity_poly.entity_id
_entity_poly.type
_entity_poly.pdbx_seq_one_letter_code
_entity_poly.pdbx_strand_id
1 'polypeptide(L)'
;MVNPTGNLGIIGVYAADDPRGVDEHAKKREYLLPFGQLWGKGLIVGKSQTPVKKVILMLRNIIIAGATSPGFIVSHRISIEDVPDAY
;
A
#
# COMPACT_ATOMS: atom_id res chain seq x y z
N MET A 1 -15.42 6.93 3.54
CA MET A 1 -14.97 8.00 4.46
C MET A 1 -14.56 7.37 5.78
N VAL A 2 -13.48 7.81 6.44
CA VAL A 2 -13.04 7.26 7.75
C VAL A 2 -13.82 7.95 8.88
N ASN A 3 -14.37 7.15 9.79
CA ASN A 3 -15.12 7.61 10.96
C ASN A 3 -14.18 8.26 12.00
N PRO A 4 -14.69 9.13 12.90
CA PRO A 4 -13.93 9.63 14.05
C PRO A 4 -13.29 8.48 14.84
N THR A 5 -12.12 8.73 15.40
CA THR A 5 -11.26 7.75 16.12
C THR A 5 -10.87 6.49 15.34
N GLY A 6 -11.13 6.48 14.03
CA GLY A 6 -10.81 5.37 13.14
C GLY A 6 -9.33 5.27 12.76
N ASN A 7 -9.03 4.25 11.96
CA ASN A 7 -7.68 3.96 11.48
C ASN A 7 -7.58 4.22 9.97
N LEU A 8 -6.49 4.86 9.56
CA LEU A 8 -6.09 5.03 8.17
C LEU A 8 -4.79 4.25 7.92
N GLY A 9 -4.87 3.18 7.14
CA GLY A 9 -3.71 2.42 6.70
C GLY A 9 -3.26 2.86 5.31
N ILE A 10 -2.00 3.28 5.19
CA ILE A 10 -1.40 3.70 3.92
C ILE A 10 -0.48 2.59 3.42
N ILE A 11 -0.89 1.92 2.33
CA ILE A 11 -0.12 0.84 1.67
C ILE A 11 0.64 1.30 0.42
N GLY A 12 0.40 2.53 -0.03
CA GLY A 12 1.07 3.12 -1.19
C GLY A 12 2.54 3.47 -0.92
N VAL A 13 3.35 3.48 -1.98
CA VAL A 13 4.75 3.90 -1.91
C VAL A 13 4.84 5.41 -2.11
N TYR A 14 5.46 6.10 -1.15
CA TYR A 14 5.77 7.53 -1.22
C TYR A 14 7.29 7.70 -1.31
N ALA A 15 7.76 7.98 -2.53
CA ALA A 15 9.16 7.82 -2.93
C ALA A 15 10.12 8.85 -2.33
N ALA A 16 11.38 8.38 -2.28
CA ALA A 16 12.68 9.07 -2.30
C ALA A 16 12.75 10.59 -2.43
N ASP A 17 13.36 11.00 -3.51
CA ASP A 17 13.02 12.22 -4.19
C ASP A 17 12.34 11.74 -5.46
N ASP A 18 11.32 12.44 -5.92
CA ASP A 18 10.70 12.14 -7.21
C ASP A 18 10.98 13.31 -8.16
N PRO A 19 12.01 13.23 -9.01
CA PRO A 19 12.30 14.28 -9.99
C PRO A 19 11.12 14.57 -10.93
N ARG A 20 10.19 13.62 -11.05
CA ARG A 20 8.97 13.72 -11.86
C ARG A 20 7.75 14.13 -11.04
N GLY A 21 7.95 14.56 -9.79
CA GLY A 21 6.91 15.07 -8.91
C GLY A 21 6.09 16.17 -9.59
N VAL A 22 4.79 16.16 -9.34
CA VAL A 22 3.82 17.05 -9.99
C VAL A 22 4.05 18.53 -9.70
N ASP A 23 4.72 18.85 -8.60
CA ASP A 23 5.13 20.20 -8.20
C ASP A 23 6.46 20.16 -7.42
N GLU A 24 6.97 21.35 -7.06
CA GLU A 24 8.25 21.50 -6.35
C GLU A 24 8.26 20.90 -4.94
N HIS A 25 7.10 20.81 -4.28
CA HIS A 25 6.96 20.20 -2.96
C HIS A 25 6.99 18.67 -3.08
N ALA A 26 6.22 18.10 -4.01
CA ALA A 26 6.17 16.68 -4.30
C ALA A 26 7.55 16.12 -4.71
N LYS A 27 8.33 16.89 -5.48
CA LYS A 27 9.72 16.54 -5.82
C LYS A 27 10.61 16.36 -4.58
N LYS A 28 10.31 17.08 -3.50
CA LYS A 28 11.00 17.06 -2.20
C LYS A 28 10.25 16.25 -1.13
N ARG A 29 9.25 15.45 -1.52
CA ARG A 29 8.39 14.65 -0.62
C ARG A 29 7.51 15.44 0.34
N GLU A 30 7.31 16.71 0.07
CA GLU A 30 6.42 17.54 0.84
C GLU A 30 5.03 17.40 0.22
N TYR A 31 4.11 16.75 0.93
CA TYR A 31 2.75 16.58 0.46
C TYR A 31 1.83 17.45 1.30
N LEU A 32 1.01 18.27 0.63
CA LEU A 32 -0.02 19.04 1.32
C LEU A 32 -1.15 18.11 1.73
N LEU A 33 -1.41 18.03 3.04
CA LEU A 33 -2.51 17.26 3.60
C LEU A 33 -3.39 18.12 4.53
N PRO A 34 -4.71 17.86 4.60
CA PRO A 34 -5.60 18.54 5.54
C PRO A 34 -5.39 18.00 6.97
N PHE A 35 -4.20 18.23 7.55
CA PHE A 35 -3.82 17.67 8.85
C PHE A 35 -4.76 18.06 9.98
N GLY A 36 -5.30 19.28 9.98
CA GLY A 36 -6.31 19.72 10.96
C GLY A 36 -7.58 18.86 10.96
N GLN A 37 -8.00 18.34 9.80
CA GLN A 37 -9.15 17.43 9.72
C GLN A 37 -8.82 16.04 10.27
N LEU A 38 -7.61 15.53 10.02
CA LEU A 38 -7.13 14.27 10.62
C LEU A 38 -7.07 14.39 12.14
N TRP A 39 -6.54 15.51 12.63
CA TRP A 39 -6.43 15.83 14.05
C TRP A 39 -7.79 15.95 14.71
N GLY A 40 -8.70 16.75 14.14
CA GLY A 40 -10.05 16.95 14.69
C GLY A 40 -10.87 15.66 14.75
N LYS A 41 -10.60 14.70 13.87
CA LYS A 41 -11.21 13.37 13.91
C LYS A 41 -10.51 12.39 14.84
N GLY A 42 -9.34 12.72 15.40
CA GLY A 42 -8.56 11.84 16.27
C GLY A 42 -8.11 10.55 15.58
N LEU A 43 -7.71 10.61 14.31
CA LEU A 43 -7.38 9.42 13.53
C LEU A 43 -6.00 8.83 13.87
N ILE A 44 -5.92 7.50 13.85
CA ILE A 44 -4.65 6.76 13.89
C ILE A 44 -4.18 6.51 12.46
N VAL A 45 -2.95 6.92 12.15
CA VAL A 45 -2.38 6.76 10.80
C VAL A 45 -1.25 5.72 10.82
N GLY A 46 -1.53 4.56 10.22
CA GLY A 46 -0.54 3.51 9.97
C GLY A 46 0.12 3.71 8.61
N LYS A 47 1.45 3.65 8.56
CA LYS A 47 2.27 3.83 7.36
C LYS A 47 3.52 2.97 7.43
N SER A 48 4.33 3.00 6.37
CA SER A 48 5.61 2.29 6.18
C SER A 48 5.48 0.99 5.40
N GLN A 49 6.64 0.41 5.09
CA GLN A 49 6.76 -0.89 4.45
C GLN A 49 6.11 -1.97 5.30
N THR A 50 5.40 -2.89 4.65
CA THR A 50 4.81 -4.04 5.31
C THR A 50 5.90 -4.94 5.90
N PRO A 51 5.86 -5.31 7.19
CA PRO A 51 6.80 -6.23 7.79
C PRO A 51 6.47 -7.68 7.38
N VAL A 52 6.72 -8.03 6.11
CA VAL A 52 6.30 -9.30 5.48
C VAL A 52 6.70 -10.52 6.31
N LYS A 53 7.92 -10.53 6.86
CA LYS A 53 8.43 -11.65 7.68
C LYS A 53 7.59 -11.95 8.93
N LYS A 54 6.87 -10.96 9.47
CA LYS A 54 6.00 -11.15 10.63
C LYS A 54 4.69 -11.88 10.30
N VAL A 55 4.22 -11.79 9.05
CA VAL A 55 2.86 -12.21 8.67
C VAL A 55 2.81 -13.34 7.65
N ILE A 56 3.89 -13.56 6.88
CA ILE A 56 3.87 -14.46 5.73
C ILE A 56 3.58 -15.92 6.09
N LEU A 57 4.07 -16.42 7.23
CA LEU A 57 3.81 -17.79 7.67
C LEU A 57 2.33 -18.01 8.03
N MET A 58 1.74 -17.05 8.74
CA MET A 58 0.32 -17.06 9.08
C MET A 58 -0.54 -17.03 7.81
N LEU A 59 -0.28 -16.11 6.88
CA LEU A 59 -1.04 -16.00 5.63
C LEU A 59 -0.94 -17.27 4.79
N ARG A 60 0.27 -17.84 4.65
CA ARG A 60 0.47 -19.14 3.98
C ARG A 60 -0.37 -20.24 4.63
N ASN A 61 -0.39 -20.31 5.96
CA ASN A 61 -1.13 -21.35 6.67
C ASN A 61 -2.65 -21.23 6.44
N ILE A 62 -3.19 -20.01 6.35
CA ILE A 62 -4.62 -19.78 6.03
C ILE A 62 -4.94 -20.28 4.61
N ILE A 63 -4.04 -20.08 3.65
CA ILE A 63 -4.19 -20.60 2.28
C ILE A 63 -4.14 -22.13 2.27
N ILE A 64 -3.15 -22.73 2.94
CA ILE A 64 -3.00 -24.20 3.03
C ILE A 64 -4.21 -24.84 3.72
N ALA A 65 -4.77 -24.20 4.74
CA ALA A 65 -5.97 -24.65 5.44
C ALA A 65 -7.26 -24.51 4.60
N GLY A 66 -7.19 -23.94 3.39
CA GLY A 66 -8.33 -23.76 2.50
C GLY A 66 -9.28 -22.62 2.93
N ALA A 67 -8.91 -21.82 3.92
CA ALA A 67 -9.74 -20.71 4.40
C ALA A 67 -9.77 -19.52 3.41
N THR A 68 -8.82 -19.46 2.47
CA THR A 68 -8.83 -18.49 1.38
C THR A 68 -8.06 -19.01 0.16
N SER A 69 -8.45 -18.56 -1.03
CA SER A 69 -7.75 -18.80 -2.30
C SER A 69 -7.57 -17.48 -3.03
N PRO A 70 -6.43 -16.80 -2.89
CA PRO A 70 -6.25 -15.44 -3.42
C PRO A 70 -6.09 -15.39 -4.94
N GLY A 71 -6.11 -16.53 -5.64
CA GLY A 71 -5.86 -16.61 -7.08
C GLY A 71 -6.78 -15.73 -7.93
N PHE A 72 -7.95 -15.32 -7.42
CA PHE A 72 -8.87 -14.42 -8.10
C PHE A 72 -8.29 -13.02 -8.41
N ILE A 73 -7.21 -12.60 -7.72
CA ILE A 73 -6.53 -11.33 -8.02
C ILE A 73 -5.55 -11.44 -9.20
N VAL A 74 -5.18 -12.66 -9.59
CA VAL A 74 -4.22 -12.91 -10.68
C VAL A 74 -4.99 -12.87 -12.00
N SER A 75 -4.79 -11.82 -12.80
CA SER A 75 -5.49 -11.65 -14.08
C SER A 75 -4.86 -12.42 -15.23
N HIS A 76 -3.53 -12.54 -15.25
CA HIS A 76 -2.76 -13.18 -16.33
C HIS A 76 -1.62 -14.03 -15.77
N ARG A 77 -1.26 -15.08 -16.52
CA ARG A 77 -0.06 -15.90 -16.30
C ARG A 77 0.67 -15.93 -17.63
N ILE A 78 1.88 -15.37 -17.65
CA ILE A 78 2.71 -15.22 -18.85
C ILE A 78 4.00 -16.01 -18.70
N SER A 79 4.68 -16.30 -19.82
CA SER A 79 6.03 -16.86 -19.77
C SER A 79 7.05 -15.78 -19.40
N ILE A 80 8.26 -16.19 -18.98
CA ILE A 80 9.33 -15.26 -18.64
C ILE A 80 9.80 -14.48 -19.88
N GLU A 81 9.70 -15.08 -21.06
CA GLU A 81 10.05 -14.47 -22.35
C GLU A 81 9.09 -13.33 -22.73
N ASP A 82 7.84 -13.37 -22.27
CA ASP A 82 6.80 -12.38 -22.59
C ASP A 82 6.81 -11.16 -21.64
N VAL A 83 7.69 -11.16 -20.62
CA VAL A 83 7.77 -10.09 -19.61
C VAL A 83 7.96 -8.69 -20.23
N PRO A 84 8.81 -8.48 -21.25
CA PRO A 84 8.98 -7.16 -21.85
C PRO A 84 7.69 -6.57 -22.42
N ASP A 85 6.83 -7.40 -23.01
CA ASP A 85 5.56 -6.96 -23.63
C ASP A 85 4.47 -6.68 -22.57
N ALA A 86 4.66 -7.17 -21.34
CA ALA A 86 3.70 -7.02 -20.24
C ALA A 86 3.90 -5.75 -19.39
N TYR A 87 5.03 -5.05 -19.51
CA TYR A 87 5.35 -3.80 -18.81
C TYR A 87 5.12 -2.57 -19.67
#